data_AF-E9H831-F1
#
_entry.id   AF-E9H831-F1
#
_cell.length_a   1.000
_cell.length_b   1.000
_cell.length_c   1.000
_cell.angle_alpha   90.00
_cell.angle_beta   90.00
_cell.angle_gamma   90.00
#
_symmetry.space_group_name_H-M   'P 1'
#
loop_
_entity.id
_entity.type
_entity.pdbx_description
1 polymer ?
#
loop_
_entity_poly.entity_id
_entity_poly.type
_entity_poly.pdbx_seq_one_letter_code
_entity_poly.pdbx_strand_id
1 'polypeptide(L)'
;MRRTEVNVELRKSKKEDHLPKRRNLEIDDEPLSPLETTNLVAAANMSIEDIVNGINSGDENMELTATHAARQILSRERNPPIDLLVDANIVPKLVEFLSRVNNSDLQFESVWALTNIASGTSDQTKVVVSAGAVAGLISLLGSSHPDLAEEALWALGNIAGDGPELRDHVIKLGIIKPLITLIKPDASVSLFFN
;
A
#
# COMPACT_ATOMS: atom_id res chain seq x y z
N MET A 1 20.93 40.70 1.80
CA MET A 1 19.76 40.05 2.43
C MET A 1 18.83 39.38 1.42
N ARG A 2 18.35 40.05 0.37
CA ARG A 2 17.43 39.47 -0.65
C ARG A 2 17.85 38.14 -1.29
N ARG A 3 19.14 37.88 -1.48
CA ARG A 3 19.62 36.63 -2.14
C ARG A 3 19.50 35.40 -1.25
N THR A 4 19.46 35.58 0.07
CA THR A 4 19.30 34.50 1.04
C THR A 4 17.83 34.15 1.23
N GLU A 5 16.95 35.16 1.23
CA GLU A 5 15.50 35.02 1.31
C GLU A 5 14.94 34.24 0.11
N VAL A 6 15.36 34.58 -1.11
CA VAL A 6 14.94 33.86 -2.33
C VAL A 6 15.36 32.37 -2.30
N ASN A 7 16.51 32.05 -1.71
CA ASN A 7 16.95 30.66 -1.56
C ASN A 7 16.20 29.90 -0.45
N VAL A 8 15.74 30.60 0.59
CA VAL A 8 14.89 30.03 1.64
C VAL A 8 13.48 29.82 1.12
N GLU A 9 12.94 30.74 0.33
CA GLU A 9 11.66 30.60 -0.37
C GLU A 9 11.69 29.45 -1.38
N LEU A 10 12.75 29.33 -2.20
CA LEU A 10 12.91 28.19 -3.12
C LEU A 10 13.02 26.83 -2.41
N ARG A 11 13.50 26.80 -1.16
CA ARG A 11 13.53 25.58 -0.34
C ARG A 11 12.21 25.32 0.36
N LYS A 12 11.45 26.36 0.71
CA LYS A 12 10.08 26.24 1.25
C LYS A 12 9.11 25.81 0.15
N SER A 13 9.19 26.39 -1.04
CA SER A 13 8.37 26.03 -2.20
C SER A 13 8.69 24.62 -2.70
N LYS A 14 9.97 24.21 -2.69
CA LYS A 14 10.33 22.80 -2.98
C LYS A 14 9.73 21.80 -1.99
N LYS A 15 9.40 22.21 -0.77
CA LYS A 15 8.74 21.33 0.22
C LYS A 15 7.22 21.24 0.00
N GLU A 16 6.64 22.22 -0.69
CA GLU A 16 5.21 22.28 -1.05
C GLU A 16 4.87 21.56 -2.37
N ASP A 17 5.83 21.40 -3.30
CA ASP A 17 5.60 20.71 -4.59
C ASP A 17 5.60 19.17 -4.50
N HIS A 18 5.80 18.59 -3.32
CA HIS A 18 5.67 17.14 -3.12
C HIS A 18 4.21 16.79 -2.85
N LEU A 19 3.62 15.96 -3.70
CA LEU A 19 2.32 15.32 -3.44
C LEU A 19 2.42 14.62 -2.07
N PRO A 20 1.59 15.00 -1.07
CA PRO A 20 1.66 14.39 0.25
C PRO A 20 1.21 12.94 0.15
N LYS A 21 1.97 12.04 0.80
CA LYS A 21 1.54 10.65 1.01
C LYS A 21 0.23 10.62 1.80
N ARG A 22 -0.62 9.64 1.50
CA ARG A 22 -1.93 9.44 2.16
C ARG A 22 -2.00 8.02 2.71
N ARG A 23 -2.53 7.83 3.91
CA ARG A 23 -2.68 6.52 4.57
C ARG A 23 -4.13 6.05 4.47
N ASN A 24 -4.39 4.75 4.32
CA ASN A 24 -5.78 4.30 4.14
C ASN A 24 -6.43 4.18 5.49
N LEU A 25 -7.53 4.91 5.64
CA LEU A 25 -8.37 4.84 6.82
C LEU A 25 -9.73 4.25 6.50
N GLU A 26 -10.00 3.83 5.26
CA GLU A 26 -11.27 3.20 4.90
C GLU A 26 -11.43 1.90 5.73
N ILE A 27 -12.41 1.92 6.63
CA ILE A 27 -12.91 0.73 7.30
C ILE A 27 -14.08 0.32 6.43
N ASP A 28 -13.92 -0.77 5.69
CA ASP A 28 -14.94 -1.26 4.78
C ASP A 28 -16.22 -1.59 5.57
N ASP A 29 -17.28 -0.80 5.35
CA ASP A 29 -18.61 -0.92 5.98
C ASP A 29 -19.56 -1.80 5.11
N GLU A 30 -19.01 -2.69 4.29
CA GLU A 30 -19.78 -3.71 3.57
C GLU A 30 -20.35 -4.75 4.57
N PRO A 31 -21.62 -5.19 4.44
CA PRO A 31 -22.18 -6.23 5.28
C PRO A 31 -21.52 -7.59 4.98
N LEU A 32 -20.51 -7.90 5.78
CA LEU A 32 -19.68 -9.10 5.68
C LEU A 32 -20.51 -10.39 5.84
N SER A 33 -20.11 -11.43 5.12
CA SER A 33 -20.66 -12.77 5.30
C SER A 33 -20.33 -13.32 6.70
N PRO A 34 -21.10 -14.31 7.22
CA PRO A 34 -20.86 -14.89 8.54
C PRO A 34 -19.46 -15.52 8.72
N LEU A 35 -18.86 -16.00 7.63
CA LEU A 35 -17.53 -16.60 7.63
C LEU A 35 -16.44 -15.51 7.74
N GLU A 36 -16.60 -14.42 7.00
CA GLU A 36 -15.76 -13.23 7.13
C GLU A 36 -15.88 -12.63 8.53
N THR A 37 -17.11 -12.54 9.07
CA THR A 37 -17.33 -12.03 10.44
C THR A 37 -16.56 -12.83 11.48
N THR A 38 -16.50 -14.17 11.35
CA THR A 38 -15.79 -15.05 12.30
C THR A 38 -14.27 -14.88 12.20
N ASN A 39 -13.73 -14.74 10.98
CA ASN A 39 -12.31 -14.48 10.76
C ASN A 39 -11.89 -13.07 11.22
N LEU A 40 -12.80 -12.09 11.16
CA LEU A 40 -12.57 -10.72 11.65
C LEU A 40 -12.44 -10.64 13.17
N VAL A 41 -13.24 -11.41 13.93
CA VAL A 41 -13.10 -11.45 15.40
C VAL A 41 -11.77 -12.10 15.82
N ALA A 42 -11.28 -13.07 15.03
CA ALA A 42 -9.98 -13.68 15.25
C ALA A 42 -8.84 -12.68 14.98
N ALA A 43 -8.89 -11.95 13.86
CA ALA A 43 -7.90 -10.94 13.47
C ALA A 43 -7.76 -9.80 14.49
N ALA A 44 -8.86 -9.36 15.11
CA ALA A 44 -8.88 -8.25 16.07
C ALA A 44 -8.05 -8.49 17.35
N ASN A 45 -7.71 -9.75 17.66
CA ASN A 45 -6.98 -10.13 18.86
C ASN A 45 -5.64 -10.85 18.59
N MET A 46 -5.19 -10.94 17.34
CA MET A 46 -3.92 -11.60 17.03
C MET A 46 -2.73 -10.78 17.57
N SER A 47 -1.78 -11.47 18.19
CA SER A 47 -0.49 -10.87 18.51
C SER A 47 0.33 -10.67 17.23
N ILE A 48 1.36 -9.82 17.28
CA ILE A 48 2.29 -9.64 16.14
C ILE A 48 2.96 -10.98 15.78
N GLU A 49 3.27 -11.81 16.77
CA GLU A 49 3.86 -13.13 16.55
C GLU A 49 2.90 -14.06 15.79
N ASP A 50 1.61 -14.07 16.17
CA ASP A 50 0.59 -14.87 15.47
C ASP A 50 0.37 -14.41 14.03
N ILE A 51 0.43 -13.09 13.80
CA ILE A 51 0.33 -12.50 12.46
C ILE A 51 1.50 -12.97 11.60
N VAL A 52 2.72 -12.88 12.12
CA VAL A 52 3.93 -13.29 11.40
C VAL A 52 3.88 -14.80 11.10
N ASN A 53 3.48 -15.61 12.07
CA ASN A 53 3.33 -17.05 11.88
C ASN A 53 2.24 -17.39 10.85
N GLY A 54 1.10 -16.69 10.89
CA GLY A 54 0.00 -16.90 9.95
C GLY A 54 0.35 -16.50 8.51
N ILE A 55 1.03 -15.37 8.32
CA ILE A 55 1.56 -14.92 7.02
C ILE A 55 2.56 -15.92 6.44
N ASN A 56 3.31 -16.63 7.28
CA ASN A 56 4.31 -17.63 6.87
C ASN A 56 3.78 -19.09 6.91
N SER A 57 2.48 -19.28 7.15
CA SER A 57 1.91 -20.61 7.38
C SER A 57 1.86 -21.50 6.13
N GLY A 58 1.77 -20.90 4.94
CA GLY A 58 1.53 -21.61 3.68
C GLY A 58 0.09 -22.13 3.53
N ASP A 59 -0.79 -21.91 4.52
CA ASP A 59 -2.22 -22.18 4.43
C ASP A 59 -2.94 -20.91 3.99
N GLU A 60 -3.68 -20.98 2.88
CA GLU A 60 -4.28 -19.82 2.22
C GLU A 60 -5.27 -19.06 3.12
N ASN A 61 -6.04 -19.77 3.96
CA ASN A 61 -6.99 -19.13 4.87
C ASN A 61 -6.27 -18.42 6.03
N MET A 62 -5.22 -19.05 6.55
CA MET A 62 -4.41 -18.47 7.62
C MET A 62 -3.55 -17.30 7.13
N GLU A 63 -3.00 -17.38 5.92
CA GLU A 63 -2.31 -16.29 5.22
C GLU A 63 -3.26 -15.09 5.05
N LEU A 64 -4.49 -15.31 4.59
CA LEU A 64 -5.50 -14.25 4.45
C LEU A 64 -5.87 -13.61 5.80
N THR A 65 -6.20 -14.45 6.79
CA THR A 65 -6.62 -13.97 8.13
C THR A 65 -5.51 -13.13 8.79
N ALA A 66 -4.26 -13.60 8.70
CA ALA A 66 -3.12 -12.89 9.27
C ALA A 66 -2.74 -11.62 8.49
N THR A 67 -2.86 -11.64 7.16
CA THR A 67 -2.63 -10.45 6.33
C THR A 67 -3.67 -9.37 6.63
N HIS A 68 -4.94 -9.77 6.77
CA HIS A 68 -6.01 -8.88 7.18
C HIS A 68 -5.77 -8.28 8.58
N ALA A 69 -5.32 -9.09 9.55
CA ALA A 69 -4.93 -8.60 10.87
C ALA A 69 -3.74 -7.60 10.80
N ALA A 70 -2.73 -7.88 9.97
CA ALA A 70 -1.61 -6.97 9.73
C ALA A 70 -2.09 -5.63 9.18
N ARG A 71 -2.97 -5.65 8.17
CA ARG A 71 -3.60 -4.45 7.60
C ARG A 71 -4.33 -3.65 8.68
N GLN A 72 -5.19 -4.28 9.48
CA GLN A 72 -5.94 -3.59 10.53
C GLN A 72 -5.04 -2.89 11.54
N ILE A 73 -3.92 -3.52 11.93
CA ILE A 73 -2.94 -2.92 12.84
C ILE A 73 -2.26 -1.71 12.18
N LEU A 74 -1.95 -1.79 10.88
CA LEU A 74 -1.31 -0.74 10.09
C LEU A 74 -2.25 0.46 9.80
N SER A 75 -3.56 0.23 9.69
CA SER A 75 -4.57 1.28 9.47
C SER A 75 -4.90 2.10 10.72
N ARG A 76 -4.36 1.77 11.89
CA ARG A 76 -4.63 2.49 13.14
C ARG A 76 -4.23 3.96 13.03
N GLU A 77 -5.14 4.86 13.41
CA GLU A 77 -4.92 6.31 13.29
C GLU A 77 -3.69 6.81 14.05
N ARG A 78 -3.48 6.29 15.27
CA ARG A 78 -2.44 6.75 16.19
C ARG A 78 -1.31 5.73 16.27
N ASN A 79 -0.14 6.15 15.80
CA ASN A 79 1.14 5.43 15.91
C ASN A 79 1.03 3.94 15.52
N PRO A 80 0.69 3.63 14.26
CA PRO A 80 0.69 2.25 13.79
C PRO A 80 2.10 1.66 13.95
N PRO A 81 2.22 0.40 14.40
CA PRO A 81 3.51 -0.24 14.67
C PRO A 81 4.18 -0.71 13.36
N ILE A 82 4.42 0.21 12.43
CA ILE A 82 4.99 -0.08 11.11
C ILE A 82 6.36 -0.74 11.24
N ASP A 83 7.25 -0.16 12.06
CA ASP A 83 8.61 -0.67 12.24
C ASP A 83 8.61 -2.09 12.83
N LEU A 84 7.70 -2.40 13.76
CA LEU A 84 7.62 -3.76 14.32
C LEU A 84 7.26 -4.82 13.28
N LEU A 85 6.36 -4.50 12.34
CA LEU A 85 5.98 -5.41 11.27
C LEU A 85 7.06 -5.50 10.18
N VAL A 86 7.72 -4.37 9.88
CA VAL A 86 8.87 -4.32 8.98
C VAL A 86 10.04 -5.16 9.52
N ASP A 87 10.39 -4.98 10.79
CA ASP A 87 11.46 -5.73 11.47
C ASP A 87 11.14 -7.22 11.59
N ALA A 88 9.85 -7.57 11.68
CA ALA A 88 9.38 -8.95 11.62
C ALA A 88 9.41 -9.56 10.20
N ASN A 89 9.92 -8.82 9.21
CA ASN A 89 10.18 -9.27 7.84
C ASN A 89 8.93 -9.79 7.10
N ILE A 90 7.76 -9.17 7.32
CA ILE A 90 6.53 -9.57 6.60
C ILE A 90 6.50 -9.05 5.16
N VAL A 91 7.23 -7.97 4.86
CA VAL A 91 7.13 -7.24 3.58
C VAL A 91 7.42 -8.13 2.36
N PRO A 92 8.48 -8.95 2.32
CA PRO A 92 8.73 -9.84 1.17
C PRO A 92 7.58 -10.82 0.91
N LYS A 93 6.91 -11.28 1.97
CA LYS A 93 5.79 -12.22 1.88
C LYS A 93 4.52 -11.52 1.37
N LEU A 94 4.26 -10.29 1.81
CA LEU A 94 3.21 -9.46 1.24
C LEU A 94 3.43 -9.18 -0.25
N VAL A 95 4.69 -9.00 -0.69
CA VAL A 95 5.03 -8.85 -2.11
C VAL A 95 4.79 -10.15 -2.89
N GLU A 96 5.11 -11.31 -2.30
CA GLU A 96 4.79 -12.62 -2.90
C GLU A 96 3.28 -12.77 -3.14
N PHE A 97 2.47 -12.35 -2.17
CA PHE A 97 1.00 -12.43 -2.25
C PHE A 97 0.40 -11.63 -3.39
N LEU A 98 1.04 -10.56 -3.86
CA LEU A 98 0.61 -9.83 -5.05
C LEU A 98 0.53 -10.72 -6.31
N SER A 99 1.28 -11.83 -6.34
CA SER A 99 1.30 -12.77 -7.46
C SER A 99 0.26 -13.89 -7.34
N ARG A 100 -0.57 -13.92 -6.29
CA ARG A 100 -1.59 -14.96 -6.05
C ARG A 100 -2.87 -14.68 -6.83
N VAL A 101 -2.80 -14.82 -8.16
CA VAL A 101 -3.89 -14.49 -9.11
C VAL A 101 -5.23 -15.21 -8.86
N ASN A 102 -5.22 -16.31 -8.11
CA ASN A 102 -6.44 -17.06 -7.77
C ASN A 102 -7.09 -16.61 -6.46
N ASN A 103 -6.51 -15.62 -5.77
CA ASN A 103 -6.96 -15.12 -4.48
C ASN A 103 -6.91 -13.58 -4.45
N SER A 104 -7.96 -12.97 -5.00
CA SER A 104 -8.12 -11.51 -5.05
C SER A 104 -8.14 -10.88 -3.68
N ASP A 105 -8.71 -11.54 -2.68
CA ASP A 105 -8.88 -11.00 -1.34
C ASP A 105 -7.52 -10.90 -0.64
N LEU A 106 -6.69 -11.95 -0.76
CA LEU A 106 -5.32 -11.93 -0.26
C LEU A 106 -4.48 -10.88 -0.98
N GLN A 107 -4.64 -10.74 -2.31
CA GLN A 107 -3.97 -9.67 -3.05
C GLN A 107 -4.40 -8.29 -2.52
N PHE A 108 -5.68 -8.07 -2.32
CA PHE A 108 -6.24 -6.81 -1.84
C PHE A 108 -5.72 -6.43 -0.45
N GLU A 109 -5.80 -7.35 0.51
CA GLU A 109 -5.26 -7.16 1.85
C GLU A 109 -3.74 -6.90 1.85
N SER A 110 -3.02 -7.56 0.95
CA SER A 110 -1.57 -7.39 0.80
C SER A 110 -1.21 -6.03 0.22
N VAL A 111 -1.90 -5.58 -0.84
CA VAL A 111 -1.70 -4.25 -1.42
C VAL A 111 -1.98 -3.21 -0.34
N TRP A 112 -3.11 -3.31 0.35
CA TRP A 112 -3.50 -2.35 1.37
C TRP A 112 -2.48 -2.27 2.52
N ALA A 113 -2.03 -3.41 3.03
CA ALA A 113 -0.96 -3.45 4.04
C ALA A 113 0.32 -2.76 3.52
N LEU A 114 0.74 -3.04 2.28
CA LEU A 114 1.90 -2.39 1.66
C LEU A 114 1.69 -0.88 1.48
N THR A 115 0.48 -0.44 1.12
CA THR A 115 0.15 0.99 0.98
C THR A 115 0.32 1.72 2.32
N ASN A 116 -0.17 1.13 3.40
CA ASN A 116 -0.04 1.70 4.74
C ASN A 116 1.43 1.77 5.19
N ILE A 117 2.25 0.76 4.91
CA ILE A 117 3.71 0.81 5.17
C ILE A 117 4.36 1.91 4.32
N ALA A 118 4.04 1.98 3.03
CA ALA A 118 4.58 2.98 2.11
C ALA A 118 4.16 4.42 2.45
N SER A 119 3.03 4.61 3.14
CA SER A 119 2.55 5.92 3.61
C SER A 119 3.37 6.51 4.75
N GLY A 120 4.24 5.71 5.38
CA GLY A 120 5.09 6.12 6.49
C GLY A 120 6.35 6.89 6.08
N THR A 121 7.46 6.66 6.79
CA THR A 121 8.75 7.32 6.56
C THR A 121 9.38 6.88 5.22
N SER A 122 10.34 7.66 4.72
CA SER A 122 11.07 7.29 3.48
C SER A 122 11.80 5.96 3.61
N ASP A 123 12.30 5.63 4.81
CA ASP A 123 12.96 4.34 5.05
C ASP A 123 11.97 3.18 4.98
N GLN A 124 10.76 3.34 5.55
CA GLN A 124 9.68 2.34 5.44
C GLN A 124 9.24 2.15 3.98
N THR A 125 9.10 3.23 3.20
CA THR A 125 8.81 3.14 1.77
C THR A 125 9.93 2.42 1.00
N LYS A 126 11.20 2.68 1.33
CA LYS A 126 12.34 2.01 0.69
C LYS A 126 12.36 0.52 0.98
N VAL A 127 11.90 0.06 2.15
CA VAL A 127 11.77 -1.37 2.43
C VAL A 127 10.78 -2.02 1.46
N VAL A 128 9.60 -1.40 1.25
CA VAL A 128 8.59 -1.87 0.29
C VAL A 128 9.15 -1.95 -1.12
N VAL A 129 9.87 -0.91 -1.56
CA VAL A 129 10.49 -0.88 -2.89
C VAL A 129 11.60 -1.93 -3.02
N SER A 130 12.45 -2.07 -2.01
CA SER A 130 13.58 -3.03 -2.00
C SER A 130 13.10 -4.48 -2.00
N ALA A 131 11.91 -4.74 -1.46
CA ALA A 131 11.25 -6.05 -1.53
C ALA A 131 10.66 -6.36 -2.92
N GLY A 132 10.70 -5.43 -3.88
CA GLY A 132 10.23 -5.64 -5.25
C GLY A 132 8.76 -5.33 -5.49
N ALA A 133 8.08 -4.65 -4.56
CA ALA A 133 6.64 -4.39 -4.64
C ALA A 133 6.22 -3.66 -5.93
N VAL A 134 7.04 -2.74 -6.45
CA VAL A 134 6.68 -1.87 -7.58
C VAL A 134 6.27 -2.66 -8.83
N ALA A 135 6.99 -3.74 -9.15
CA ALA A 135 6.67 -4.56 -10.32
C ALA A 135 5.33 -5.30 -10.15
N GLY A 136 5.08 -5.84 -8.95
CA GLY A 136 3.82 -6.51 -8.61
C GLY A 136 2.64 -5.54 -8.67
N LEU A 137 2.79 -4.36 -8.05
CA LEU A 137 1.76 -3.31 -8.06
C LEU A 137 1.44 -2.83 -9.48
N ILE A 138 2.45 -2.63 -10.34
CA ILE A 138 2.22 -2.25 -11.75
C ILE A 138 1.44 -3.36 -12.49
N SER A 139 1.72 -4.64 -12.20
CA SER A 139 0.97 -5.75 -12.79
C SER A 139 -0.50 -5.73 -12.39
N LEU A 140 -0.81 -5.36 -11.14
CA LEU A 140 -2.17 -5.31 -10.60
C LEU A 140 -3.03 -4.19 -11.21
N LEU A 141 -2.42 -3.17 -11.83
CA LEU A 141 -3.17 -2.17 -12.60
C LEU A 141 -3.95 -2.76 -13.79
N GLY A 142 -3.60 -3.97 -14.23
CA GLY A 142 -4.32 -4.73 -15.25
C GLY A 142 -5.30 -5.77 -14.69
N SER A 143 -5.59 -5.75 -13.39
CA SER A 143 -6.51 -6.69 -12.74
C SER A 143 -7.92 -6.61 -13.34
N SER A 144 -8.63 -7.75 -13.34
CA SER A 144 -10.07 -7.79 -13.64
C SER A 144 -10.93 -7.21 -12.51
N HIS A 145 -10.33 -6.98 -11.33
CA HIS A 145 -10.96 -6.39 -10.15
C HIS A 145 -10.58 -4.89 -10.08
N PRO A 146 -11.52 -3.97 -10.38
CA PRO A 146 -11.23 -2.53 -10.40
C PRO A 146 -10.71 -1.99 -9.06
N ASP A 147 -11.30 -2.43 -7.95
CA ASP A 147 -10.92 -1.96 -6.60
C ASP A 147 -9.47 -2.34 -6.26
N LEU A 148 -9.03 -3.54 -6.68
CA LEU A 148 -7.63 -3.96 -6.54
C LEU A 148 -6.68 -3.11 -7.40
N ALA A 149 -7.10 -2.73 -8.61
CA ALA A 149 -6.30 -1.86 -9.47
C ALA A 149 -6.20 -0.44 -8.90
N GLU A 150 -7.27 0.07 -8.28
CA GLU A 150 -7.30 1.36 -7.58
C GLU A 150 -6.38 1.36 -6.37
N GLU A 151 -6.46 0.33 -5.52
CA GLU A 151 -5.59 0.22 -4.34
C GLU A 151 -4.11 0.09 -4.75
N ALA A 152 -3.82 -0.65 -5.83
CA ALA A 152 -2.46 -0.77 -6.37
C ALA A 152 -1.93 0.55 -6.93
N LEU A 153 -2.81 1.33 -7.60
CA LEU A 153 -2.49 2.67 -8.08
C LEU A 153 -2.15 3.59 -6.91
N TRP A 154 -2.90 3.49 -5.82
CA TRP A 154 -2.70 4.31 -4.66
C TRP A 154 -1.40 4.00 -3.91
N ALA A 155 -1.05 2.72 -3.78
CA ALA A 155 0.26 2.27 -3.30
C ALA A 155 1.40 2.88 -4.13
N LEU A 156 1.28 2.83 -5.47
CA LEU A 156 2.26 3.41 -6.39
C LEU A 156 2.35 4.94 -6.25
N GLY A 157 1.22 5.60 -5.98
CA GLY A 157 1.16 7.04 -5.67
C GLY A 157 1.97 7.40 -4.42
N ASN A 158 1.81 6.64 -3.33
CA ASN A 158 2.59 6.85 -2.11
C ASN A 158 4.09 6.63 -2.31
N ILE A 159 4.46 5.60 -3.08
CA ILE A 159 5.87 5.32 -3.42
C ILE A 159 6.46 6.45 -4.27
N ALA A 160 5.77 6.86 -5.34
CA ALA A 160 6.22 7.92 -6.23
C ALA A 160 6.24 9.30 -5.52
N GLY A 161 5.34 9.52 -4.56
CA GLY A 161 5.24 10.73 -3.76
C GLY A 161 6.41 10.94 -2.78
N ASP A 162 7.11 9.87 -2.38
CA ASP A 162 8.24 9.97 -1.41
C ASP A 162 9.40 10.84 -1.92
N GLY A 163 9.63 10.86 -3.24
CA GLY A 163 10.69 11.67 -3.80
C GLY A 163 11.01 11.37 -5.26
N PRO A 164 11.85 12.20 -5.90
CA PRO A 164 12.19 12.08 -7.31
C PRO A 164 12.83 10.73 -7.66
N GLU A 165 13.65 10.17 -6.75
CA GLU A 165 14.31 8.88 -6.97
C GLU A 165 13.29 7.74 -7.13
N LEU A 166 12.34 7.61 -6.18
CA LEU A 166 11.33 6.56 -6.23
C LEU A 166 10.32 6.80 -7.37
N ARG A 167 9.95 8.06 -7.64
CA ARG A 167 9.13 8.42 -8.81
C ARG A 167 9.78 7.94 -10.11
N ASP A 168 11.05 8.28 -10.31
CA ASP A 168 11.76 7.94 -11.55
C ASP A 168 11.95 6.42 -11.66
N HIS A 169 12.11 5.71 -10.53
CA HIS A 169 12.11 4.25 -10.47
C HIS A 169 10.78 3.63 -10.94
N VAL A 170 9.65 4.13 -10.42
CA VAL A 170 8.30 3.69 -10.83
C VAL A 170 8.05 3.95 -12.32
N ILE A 171 8.49 5.10 -12.84
CA ILE A 171 8.41 5.42 -14.28
C ILE A 171 9.25 4.44 -15.10
N LYS A 172 10.49 4.17 -14.67
CA LYS A 172 11.41 3.25 -15.35
C LYS A 172 10.87 1.82 -15.43
N LEU A 173 10.08 1.40 -14.43
CA LEU A 173 9.40 0.11 -14.42
C LEU A 173 8.13 0.07 -15.28
N GLY A 174 7.75 1.17 -15.93
CA GLY A 174 6.78 1.17 -17.02
C GLY A 174 5.34 1.49 -16.61
N ILE A 175 5.12 2.18 -15.48
CA ILE A 175 3.78 2.55 -15.00
C ILE A 175 2.94 3.37 -16.01
N ILE A 176 3.60 4.15 -16.89
CA ILE A 176 2.93 5.17 -17.73
C ILE A 176 1.88 4.55 -18.66
N LYS A 177 2.17 3.42 -19.29
CA LYS A 177 1.24 2.79 -20.25
C LYS A 177 -0.02 2.23 -19.54
N PRO A 178 0.11 1.47 -18.42
CA PRO A 178 -1.03 1.11 -17.58
C PRO A 178 -1.88 2.31 -17.15
N LEU A 179 -1.26 3.40 -16.67
CA LEU A 179 -2.00 4.60 -16.24
C LEU A 179 -2.85 5.21 -17.36
N ILE A 180 -2.28 5.37 -18.56
CA ILE A 180 -3.02 5.89 -19.71
C ILE A 180 -4.22 4.99 -20.07
N THR A 181 -4.08 3.68 -19.85
CA THR A 181 -5.16 2.72 -20.13
C THR A 181 -6.29 2.81 -19.10
N LEU A 182 -5.96 3.15 -17.84
CA LEU A 182 -6.92 3.35 -16.75
C LEU A 182 -7.68 4.69 -16.90
N ILE A 183 -7.04 5.73 -17.43
CA ILE A 183 -7.66 7.04 -17.68
C ILE A 183 -8.57 6.93 -18.92
N LYS A 184 -9.82 6.49 -18.70
CA LYS A 184 -10.90 6.55 -19.69
C LYS A 184 -11.62 7.90 -19.61
N PRO A 185 -12.23 8.39 -20.71
CA PRO A 185 -12.98 9.66 -20.71
C PRO A 185 -14.14 9.73 -19.71
N ASP A 186 -14.65 8.58 -19.27
CA ASP A 186 -15.75 8.41 -18.30
C ASP A 186 -15.25 7.92 -16.92
N ALA A 187 -13.93 7.85 -16.71
CA ALA A 187 -13.37 7.49 -15.42
C ALA A 187 -13.76 8.57 -14.41
N SER A 188 -14.61 8.21 -13.45
CA SER A 188 -15.09 9.11 -12.41
C SER A 188 -13.90 9.76 -11.69
N VAL A 189 -13.96 11.08 -11.55
CA VAL A 189 -12.93 11.95 -10.95
C VAL A 189 -12.56 11.55 -9.51
N SER A 190 -13.33 10.65 -8.89
CA SER A 190 -13.05 9.97 -7.62
C SER A 190 -11.63 9.40 -7.52
N LEU A 191 -11.07 8.92 -8.64
CA LEU A 191 -9.73 8.31 -8.71
C LEU A 191 -8.57 9.25 -8.33
N PHE A 192 -8.80 10.56 -8.24
CA PHE A 192 -7.74 11.55 -8.00
C PHE A 192 -7.94 12.39 -6.73
N PHE A 193 -9.08 12.24 -6.05
CA PHE A 193 -9.42 13.05 -4.88
C PHE A 193 -10.23 12.25 -3.85
N ASN A 194 -9.52 11.55 -2.96
CA ASN A 194 -9.91 11.34 -1.56
C ASN A 194 -8.70 11.61 -0.68
#